data_AF-A0AAX3S815-F1
#
_entry.id   AF-A0AAX3S815-F1
#
_cell.length_a   1.000
_cell.length_b   1.000
_cell.length_c   1.000
_cell.angle_alpha   90.00
_cell.angle_beta   90.00
_cell.angle_gamma   90.00
#
_symmetry.space_group_name_H-M   'P 1'
#
loop_
_entity.id
_entity.type
_entity.pdbx_description
1 polymer ?
#
loop_
_entity_poly.entity_id
_entity_poly.type
_entity_poly.pdbx_seq_one_letter_code
_entity_poly.pdbx_strand_id
1 'polypeptide(L)'
;MSDKLKFLGLLLFIGPMVVFYQNEAEGVAQRPIFDQINQVRQPDPAPSVGRYVDDTFSCLNTYKGPITDLSGYHGYDNFNLYDAGSNRVPVESRFDARDGVWHQRKFPDAPNSLPVKISSGSVNGGSLPTPVCFAGGTFIGTNDPEMNWREAKQRPRGRAILLVSDRSIIDGARIDNVGEDGVGLFVPRRHQAVTSYNRHTVRNTWFSNIFDDAIEETQMQTMLVEDTLFDGVMQAVATDPARGSSDAYRTNVVTLNEVLIRTTPVPHPDQTRAPDGVYHGFGLKMRSATPHGWSIQKSVFAYDDREKPHGRGFASRFRDALSTTESCSNNVIAWMGDSAWPADVLVERGAIIEIENLNKKFPGCFTILEGQEARQFWAGARMNWINCHPQVGRIPENVSPRLPNGDPSSDISRCDTDAYGGGGTNISATILLAP
;
A
#
# COMPACT_ATOMS: atom_id res chain seq x y z
N MET A 1 34.43 75.60 7.59
CA MET A 1 33.26 76.10 8.34
C MET A 1 32.13 75.12 8.07
N SER A 2 32.03 74.08 8.90
CA SER A 2 31.10 73.99 10.05
C SER A 2 29.65 73.84 9.61
N ASP A 3 28.81 72.95 10.13
CA ASP A 3 28.93 71.76 10.96
C ASP A 3 27.47 71.29 11.17
N LYS A 4 27.31 70.01 11.55
CA LYS A 4 26.14 69.38 12.22
C LYS A 4 24.95 68.95 11.33
N LEU A 5 24.54 67.67 11.23
CA LEU A 5 24.31 66.52 12.14
C LEU A 5 22.79 66.21 12.16
N LYS A 6 22.35 65.03 11.66
CA LYS A 6 21.89 63.91 12.51
C LYS A 6 21.36 62.69 11.72
N PHE A 7 21.78 61.54 12.26
CA PHE A 7 21.50 60.15 11.99
C PHE A 7 20.05 59.72 12.28
N LEU A 8 19.56 58.70 11.54
CA LEU A 8 19.11 57.36 11.97
C LEU A 8 18.55 56.68 10.69
N GLY A 9 18.93 55.48 10.21
CA GLY A 9 19.43 54.29 10.88
C GLY A 9 18.30 53.24 10.93
N LEU A 10 18.01 52.53 9.84
CA LEU A 10 17.12 51.36 9.86
C LEU A 10 17.76 50.16 9.16
N LEU A 11 18.07 49.15 9.99
CA LEU A 11 18.61 47.85 9.62
C LEU A 11 17.55 47.02 8.87
N LEU A 12 17.95 46.38 7.76
CA LEU A 12 17.25 45.24 7.18
C LEU A 12 17.45 44.01 8.09
N PHE A 13 16.35 43.49 8.61
CA PHE A 13 16.27 42.11 9.12
C PHE A 13 15.49 41.25 8.11
N ILE A 14 16.13 40.19 7.63
CA ILE A 14 15.53 39.12 6.85
C ILE A 14 14.87 38.15 7.85
N GLY A 15 13.55 38.00 7.76
CA GLY A 15 12.75 37.03 8.53
C GLY A 15 12.00 36.06 7.61
N PRO A 16 11.67 34.84 8.07
CA PRO A 16 11.26 33.74 7.20
C PRO A 16 9.82 33.89 6.72
N MET A 17 9.58 33.53 5.45
CA MET A 17 8.24 33.41 4.87
C MET A 17 7.43 32.34 5.61
N VAL A 18 6.39 32.79 6.30
CA VAL A 18 5.25 31.97 6.71
C VAL A 18 4.34 31.83 5.48
N VAL A 19 4.20 30.60 4.96
CA VAL A 19 3.19 30.28 3.94
C VAL A 19 1.85 30.17 4.64
N PHE A 20 0.97 31.13 4.38
CA PHE A 20 -0.45 31.07 4.76
C PHE A 20 -1.18 30.09 3.83
N TYR A 21 -1.75 29.03 4.40
CA TYR A 21 -2.89 28.32 3.78
C TYR A 21 -4.16 29.05 4.23
N GLN A 22 -4.79 29.79 3.32
CA GLN A 22 -6.15 30.29 3.54
C GLN A 22 -7.15 29.19 3.17
N ASN A 23 -7.95 28.80 4.16
CA ASN A 23 -9.15 28.00 4.01
C ASN A 23 -10.26 28.87 3.40
N GLU A 24 -10.75 28.50 2.23
CA GLU A 24 -12.08 28.88 1.77
C GLU A 24 -12.87 27.59 1.52
N ALA A 25 -13.65 27.20 2.51
CA ALA A 25 -14.69 26.18 2.39
C ALA A 25 -16.03 26.89 2.53
N GLU A 26 -16.54 27.43 1.42
CA GLU A 26 -17.93 27.86 1.31
C GLU A 26 -18.65 27.01 0.27
N GLY A 27 -19.77 26.40 0.66
CA GLY A 27 -20.75 25.85 -0.27
C GLY A 27 -20.78 24.32 -0.44
N VAL A 28 -20.88 23.54 0.65
CA VAL A 28 -21.43 22.18 0.56
C VAL A 28 -22.87 22.21 1.03
N ALA A 29 -23.80 22.23 0.07
CA ALA A 29 -25.22 22.05 0.33
C ALA A 29 -25.46 20.70 1.03
N GLN A 30 -26.22 20.73 2.13
CA GLN A 30 -26.64 19.54 2.86
C GLN A 30 -27.41 18.59 1.92
N ARG A 31 -26.86 17.40 1.66
CA ARG A 31 -27.55 16.35 0.89
C ARG A 31 -28.43 15.52 1.84
N PRO A 32 -29.74 15.33 1.56
CA PRO A 32 -30.68 14.62 2.43
C PRO A 32 -30.45 13.10 2.58
N ILE A 33 -29.45 12.52 1.90
CA ILE A 33 -29.19 11.06 1.91
C ILE A 33 -28.50 10.60 3.20
N PHE A 34 -27.81 11.50 3.92
CA PHE A 34 -27.01 11.13 5.10
C PHE A 34 -27.84 10.80 6.36
N ASP A 35 -29.11 11.22 6.42
CA ASP A 35 -29.98 10.94 7.57
C ASP A 35 -30.59 9.52 7.54
N GLN A 36 -30.47 8.77 6.43
CA GLN A 36 -30.94 7.38 6.38
C GLN A 36 -29.89 6.36 6.88
N ILE A 37 -28.62 6.73 6.97
CA ILE A 37 -27.53 5.83 7.43
C ILE A 37 -27.39 5.84 8.97
N ASN A 38 -27.91 6.88 9.64
CA ASN A 38 -27.81 7.04 11.10
C ASN A 38 -29.03 6.53 11.88
N GLN A 39 -29.96 5.80 11.26
CA GLN A 39 -30.94 5.05 12.05
C GLN A 39 -30.22 3.92 12.76
N VAL A 40 -30.22 3.99 14.09
CA VAL A 40 -29.67 3.02 15.03
C VAL A 40 -30.18 1.61 14.69
N ARG A 41 -29.44 0.89 13.84
CA ARG A 41 -29.56 -0.57 13.76
C ARG A 41 -29.03 -1.10 15.07
N GLN A 42 -29.87 -1.89 15.74
CA GLN A 42 -29.43 -2.81 16.78
C GLN A 42 -28.21 -3.57 16.25
N PRO A 43 -27.12 -3.74 17.03
CA PRO A 43 -25.96 -4.48 16.58
C PRO A 43 -26.42 -5.90 16.23
N ASP A 44 -26.25 -6.28 14.97
CA ASP A 44 -26.34 -7.69 14.58
C ASP A 44 -25.34 -8.47 15.46
N PRO A 45 -25.69 -9.69 15.90
CA PRO A 45 -24.74 -10.52 16.62
C PRO A 45 -23.47 -10.67 15.77
N ALA A 46 -22.31 -10.37 16.38
CA ALA A 46 -21.03 -10.51 15.71
C ALA A 46 -20.96 -11.89 15.03
N PRO A 47 -20.64 -11.95 13.72
CA PRO A 47 -20.50 -13.24 13.06
C PRO A 47 -19.46 -14.05 13.83
N SER A 48 -19.78 -15.30 14.16
CA SER A 48 -18.86 -16.19 14.86
C SER A 48 -17.70 -16.51 13.90
N VAL A 49 -16.63 -15.73 13.99
CA VAL A 49 -15.39 -16.04 13.28
C VAL A 49 -14.73 -17.17 14.07
N GLY A 50 -14.80 -18.39 13.55
CA GLY A 50 -14.07 -19.51 14.13
C GLY A 50 -12.59 -19.19 14.17
N ARG A 51 -11.92 -19.51 15.29
CA ARG A 51 -10.49 -19.27 15.49
C ARG A 51 -9.70 -20.10 14.47
N TYR A 52 -9.01 -19.46 13.52
CA TYR A 52 -8.15 -20.18 12.59
C TYR A 52 -6.92 -20.72 13.33
N VAL A 53 -6.84 -22.05 13.48
CA VAL A 53 -5.65 -22.74 14.01
C VAL A 53 -4.87 -23.28 12.82
N ASP A 54 -4.08 -22.43 12.17
CA ASP A 54 -3.15 -22.86 11.11
C ASP A 54 -1.86 -22.02 11.13
N ASP A 55 -0.73 -22.65 10.83
CA ASP A 55 0.61 -22.05 10.73
C ASP A 55 0.82 -21.26 9.43
N THR A 56 -0.27 -20.90 8.73
CA THR A 56 -0.29 -20.32 7.37
C THR A 56 0.50 -19.01 7.27
N PHE A 57 0.57 -18.23 8.35
CA PHE A 57 1.36 -17.00 8.41
C PHE A 57 2.66 -17.23 9.18
N SER A 58 3.69 -17.63 8.43
CA SER A 58 4.97 -18.05 9.01
C SER A 58 5.72 -16.93 9.75
N CYS A 59 5.28 -15.67 9.68
CA CYS A 59 5.90 -14.60 10.47
C CYS A 59 5.75 -14.84 11.99
N LEU A 60 4.66 -15.47 12.44
CA LEU A 60 4.45 -15.80 13.86
C LEU A 60 5.49 -16.81 14.38
N ASN A 61 6.05 -17.63 13.48
CA ASN A 61 7.09 -18.61 13.79
C ASN A 61 8.51 -18.06 13.59
N THR A 62 8.64 -16.96 12.85
CA THR A 62 9.93 -16.30 12.53
C THR A 62 10.56 -15.65 13.75
N TYR A 63 9.75 -14.99 14.59
CA TYR A 63 10.21 -14.26 15.77
C TYR A 63 9.92 -15.01 17.07
N LYS A 64 10.70 -14.74 18.13
CA LYS A 64 10.57 -15.43 19.43
C LYS A 64 10.00 -14.56 20.55
N GLY A 65 9.75 -13.26 20.29
CA GLY A 65 9.15 -12.34 21.26
C GLY A 65 7.71 -12.69 21.64
N PRO A 66 7.09 -11.96 22.57
CA PRO A 66 5.72 -12.23 23.00
C PRO A 66 4.70 -12.08 21.86
N ILE A 67 3.63 -12.87 21.93
CA ILE A 67 2.46 -12.74 21.05
C ILE A 67 1.43 -11.87 21.75
N THR A 68 0.98 -10.83 21.06
CA THR A 68 -0.21 -10.05 21.42
C THR A 68 -1.37 -10.53 20.55
N ASP A 69 -2.42 -11.04 21.18
CA ASP A 69 -3.66 -11.45 20.50
C ASP A 69 -4.49 -10.19 20.20
N LEU A 70 -4.79 -9.97 18.91
CA LEU A 70 -5.61 -8.87 18.39
C LEU A 70 -6.87 -9.42 17.70
N SER A 71 -7.33 -10.61 18.06
CA SER A 71 -8.58 -11.19 17.54
C SER A 71 -9.83 -10.39 17.94
N GLY A 72 -10.89 -10.58 17.16
CA GLY A 72 -12.21 -10.00 17.44
C GLY A 72 -12.53 -8.74 16.62
N TYR A 73 -13.74 -8.24 16.83
CA TYR A 73 -14.23 -7.04 16.15
C TYR A 73 -13.83 -5.79 16.95
N HIS A 74 -12.97 -4.97 16.35
CA HIS A 74 -12.47 -3.71 16.92
C HIS A 74 -13.27 -2.49 16.43
N GLY A 75 -14.09 -2.63 15.39
CA GLY A 75 -14.81 -1.49 14.80
C GLY A 75 -13.84 -0.34 14.48
N TYR A 76 -14.15 0.89 14.93
CA TYR A 76 -13.27 2.04 14.75
C TYR A 76 -12.22 2.21 15.86
N ASP A 77 -11.99 1.22 16.72
CA ASP A 77 -10.98 1.34 17.77
C ASP A 77 -9.56 1.34 17.19
N ASN A 78 -8.65 1.98 17.93
CA ASN A 78 -7.24 2.06 17.58
C ASN A 78 -6.40 1.14 18.46
N PHE A 79 -5.58 0.30 17.83
CA PHE A 79 -4.47 -0.36 18.49
C PHE A 79 -3.17 0.41 18.24
N ASN A 80 -2.71 1.13 19.25
CA ASN A 80 -1.52 1.95 19.19
C ASN A 80 -0.49 1.52 20.25
N LEU A 81 0.70 1.09 19.81
CA LEU A 81 1.81 0.73 20.68
C LEU A 81 3.05 1.57 20.34
N TYR A 82 3.66 2.18 21.36
CA TYR A 82 4.74 3.15 21.21
C TYR A 82 5.83 2.97 22.25
N ASP A 83 7.09 3.01 21.82
CA ASP A 83 8.26 3.12 22.71
C ASP A 83 8.36 4.50 23.40
N ALA A 84 7.44 4.79 24.32
CA ALA A 84 7.48 5.91 25.25
C ALA A 84 7.19 5.42 26.68
N GLY A 85 8.12 5.65 27.60
CA GLY A 85 7.96 5.27 29.02
C GLY A 85 7.95 3.75 29.23
N SER A 86 6.92 3.25 29.95
CA SER A 86 6.73 1.84 30.27
C SER A 86 6.10 1.00 29.15
N ASN A 87 5.56 1.64 28.09
CA ASN A 87 4.81 0.96 27.04
C ASN A 87 5.69 0.47 25.88
N ARG A 88 6.84 -0.13 26.20
CA ARG A 88 7.79 -0.55 25.17
C ARG A 88 7.23 -1.71 24.35
N VAL A 89 7.41 -1.64 23.03
CA VAL A 89 7.30 -2.78 22.11
C VAL A 89 8.36 -3.80 22.52
N PRO A 90 7.97 -5.00 22.98
CA PRO A 90 8.94 -6.03 23.32
C PRO A 90 9.82 -6.41 22.12
N VAL A 91 11.03 -6.90 22.40
CA VAL A 91 11.92 -7.43 21.35
C VAL A 91 11.22 -8.57 20.61
N GLU A 92 11.32 -8.54 19.28
CA GLU A 92 10.75 -9.52 18.37
C GLU A 92 9.24 -9.74 18.55
N SER A 93 8.51 -8.65 18.81
CA SER A 93 7.06 -8.69 19.06
C SER A 93 6.29 -9.29 17.89
N ARG A 94 5.30 -10.12 18.24
CA ARG A 94 4.39 -10.77 17.32
C ARG A 94 2.96 -10.30 17.63
N PHE A 95 2.23 -9.92 16.62
CA PHE A 95 0.83 -9.48 16.72
C PHE A 95 0.00 -10.44 15.87
N ASP A 96 -0.85 -11.21 16.54
CA ASP A 96 -1.75 -12.17 15.90
C ASP A 96 -3.12 -11.51 15.72
N ALA A 97 -3.37 -11.04 14.51
CA ALA A 97 -4.57 -10.32 14.11
C ALA A 97 -5.42 -11.14 13.13
N ARG A 98 -5.18 -12.45 12.98
CA ARG A 98 -5.86 -13.30 11.98
C ARG A 98 -7.38 -13.19 11.99
N ASP A 99 -7.95 -13.15 13.19
CA ASP A 99 -9.40 -13.00 13.40
C ASP A 99 -9.81 -11.56 13.76
N GLY A 100 -8.89 -10.59 13.62
CA GLY A 100 -9.10 -9.19 13.93
C GLY A 100 -9.78 -8.45 12.80
N VAL A 101 -10.80 -7.64 13.12
CA VAL A 101 -11.53 -6.82 12.15
C VAL A 101 -11.57 -5.36 12.59
N TRP A 102 -11.10 -4.46 11.72
CA TRP A 102 -11.10 -3.02 11.94
C TRP A 102 -11.89 -2.29 10.86
N HIS A 103 -12.55 -1.22 11.26
CA HIS A 103 -13.13 -0.22 10.37
C HIS A 103 -12.24 1.01 10.31
N GLN A 104 -12.09 1.55 9.11
CA GLN A 104 -11.34 2.78 8.86
C GLN A 104 -12.26 3.78 8.17
N ARG A 105 -12.20 5.05 8.57
CA ARG A 105 -12.79 6.14 7.81
C ARG A 105 -11.91 7.35 7.99
N LYS A 106 -11.57 8.00 6.88
CA LYS A 106 -10.76 9.21 6.84
C LYS A 106 -11.57 10.46 6.53
N PHE A 107 -12.67 10.31 5.82
CA PHE A 107 -13.55 11.41 5.42
C PHE A 107 -15.02 10.98 5.58
N PRO A 108 -15.94 11.87 6.00
CA PRO A 108 -15.74 13.29 6.33
C PRO A 108 -15.23 13.58 7.77
N ASP A 109 -15.51 12.71 8.73
CA ASP A 109 -15.34 12.94 10.17
C ASP A 109 -14.13 12.22 10.80
N ALA A 110 -13.57 11.25 10.08
CA ALA A 110 -12.38 10.46 10.43
C ALA A 110 -12.39 9.82 11.84
N PRO A 111 -13.40 9.01 12.19
CA PRO A 111 -13.46 8.33 13.50
C PRO A 111 -12.21 7.48 13.77
N ASN A 112 -11.60 6.94 12.73
CA ASN A 112 -10.34 6.23 12.77
C ASN A 112 -9.64 6.30 11.42
N SER A 113 -8.57 7.10 11.35
CA SER A 113 -7.73 7.18 10.16
C SER A 113 -6.52 6.24 10.22
N LEU A 114 -6.22 5.64 11.38
CA LEU A 114 -5.04 4.80 11.59
C LEU A 114 -5.29 3.70 12.62
N PRO A 115 -6.00 2.61 12.24
CA PRO A 115 -6.44 1.59 13.17
C PRO A 115 -5.30 0.89 13.90
N VAL A 116 -4.21 0.58 13.19
CA VAL A 116 -3.04 -0.05 13.79
C VAL A 116 -1.82 0.83 13.60
N LYS A 117 -1.15 1.11 14.72
CA LYS A 117 0.18 1.72 14.72
C LYS A 117 1.09 1.07 15.76
N ILE A 118 2.21 0.56 15.29
CA ILE A 118 3.26 -0.01 16.14
C ILE A 118 4.55 0.73 15.85
N SER A 119 5.14 1.33 16.88
CA SER A 119 6.39 2.07 16.78
C SER A 119 7.40 1.54 17.78
N SER A 120 8.30 0.69 17.30
CA SER A 120 9.45 0.19 18.04
C SER A 120 10.68 1.09 17.83
N GLY A 121 11.46 1.29 18.89
CA GLY A 121 12.60 2.19 18.97
C GLY A 121 12.28 3.51 19.69
N SER A 122 13.11 3.86 20.66
CA SER A 122 13.01 5.15 21.35
C SER A 122 13.57 6.28 20.48
N VAL A 123 12.77 7.32 20.24
CA VAL A 123 13.24 8.62 19.70
C VAL A 123 14.31 9.28 20.60
N ASN A 124 14.42 8.85 21.87
CA ASN A 124 15.28 9.43 22.89
C ASN A 124 16.50 8.56 23.27
N GLY A 125 16.83 7.52 22.48
CA GLY A 125 18.17 6.90 22.50
C GLY A 125 18.44 5.81 23.54
N GLY A 126 17.41 5.21 24.16
CA GLY A 126 17.59 4.17 25.18
C GLY A 126 17.29 2.72 24.74
N SER A 127 16.72 2.47 23.57
CA SER A 127 16.37 1.12 23.11
C SER A 127 16.49 1.02 21.60
N LEU A 128 17.17 -0.04 21.12
CA LEU A 128 17.26 -0.36 19.71
C LEU A 128 15.86 -0.73 19.20
N PRO A 129 15.44 -0.23 18.02
CA PRO A 129 14.23 -0.72 17.38
C PRO A 129 14.31 -2.21 17.16
N THR A 130 13.16 -2.85 17.21
CA THR A 130 13.04 -4.30 17.25
C THR A 130 12.27 -4.79 16.03
N PRO A 131 12.55 -6.01 15.54
CA PRO A 131 11.71 -6.67 14.55
C PRO A 131 10.26 -6.80 15.03
N VAL A 132 9.30 -6.69 14.10
CA VAL A 132 7.86 -6.84 14.34
C VAL A 132 7.24 -7.77 13.30
N CYS A 133 6.44 -8.74 13.75
CA CYS A 133 5.54 -9.52 12.88
C CYS A 133 4.09 -9.12 13.16
N PHE A 134 3.35 -8.82 12.10
CA PHE A 134 1.92 -8.58 12.13
C PHE A 134 1.23 -9.59 11.19
N ALA A 135 0.50 -10.55 11.77
CA ALA A 135 -0.12 -11.64 11.03
C ALA A 135 -1.63 -11.44 10.92
N GLY A 136 -2.15 -11.42 9.70
CA GLY A 136 -3.58 -11.33 9.40
C GLY A 136 -4.18 -9.94 9.52
N GLY A 137 -5.48 -9.91 9.82
CA GLY A 137 -6.27 -8.70 10.02
C GLY A 137 -7.10 -8.32 8.80
N THR A 138 -8.37 -7.98 9.03
CA THR A 138 -9.29 -7.47 8.02
C THR A 138 -9.59 -6.00 8.31
N PHE A 139 -9.16 -5.11 7.41
CA PHE A 139 -9.28 -3.67 7.54
C PHE A 139 -10.26 -3.17 6.47
N ILE A 140 -11.42 -2.71 6.92
CA ILE A 140 -12.54 -2.34 6.07
C ILE A 140 -12.71 -0.83 6.11
N GLY A 141 -12.41 -0.19 4.99
CA GLY A 141 -12.73 1.20 4.79
C GLY A 141 -14.23 1.42 4.64
N THR A 142 -14.72 2.45 5.30
CA THR A 142 -16.10 2.94 5.24
C THR A 142 -16.14 4.36 4.68
N ASN A 143 -15.13 4.71 3.87
CA ASN A 143 -15.08 5.96 3.13
C ASN A 143 -16.16 5.97 2.05
N ASP A 144 -16.63 7.18 1.72
CA ASP A 144 -17.64 7.39 0.68
C ASP A 144 -17.18 6.77 -0.65
N PRO A 145 -17.99 5.92 -1.32
CA PRO A 145 -17.62 5.35 -2.60
C PRO A 145 -17.39 6.41 -3.69
N GLU A 146 -17.92 7.63 -3.56
CA GLU A 146 -17.70 8.74 -4.47
C GLU A 146 -16.59 9.70 -4.01
N MET A 147 -15.87 9.35 -2.93
CA MET A 147 -14.75 10.15 -2.44
C MET A 147 -13.75 10.41 -3.57
N ASN A 148 -13.27 11.65 -3.68
CA ASN A 148 -12.21 12.01 -4.61
C ASN A 148 -10.83 12.08 -3.93
N TRP A 149 -9.78 12.14 -4.73
CA TRP A 149 -8.40 12.20 -4.24
C TRP A 149 -8.14 13.36 -3.28
N ARG A 150 -8.76 14.53 -3.47
CA ARG A 150 -8.55 15.67 -2.56
C ARG A 150 -9.15 15.40 -1.19
N GLU A 151 -10.35 14.85 -1.14
CA GLU A 151 -11.02 14.44 0.10
C GLU A 151 -10.22 13.38 0.85
N ALA A 152 -9.72 12.37 0.12
CA ALA A 152 -8.76 11.39 0.63
C ALA A 152 -7.52 12.07 1.25
N LYS A 153 -7.05 13.22 0.74
CA LYS A 153 -5.88 13.94 1.28
C LYS A 153 -6.19 15.04 2.30
N GLN A 154 -7.45 15.33 2.63
CA GLN A 154 -7.81 16.46 3.51
C GLN A 154 -7.28 16.34 4.94
N ARG A 155 -7.02 15.13 5.43
CA ARG A 155 -6.44 14.88 6.75
C ARG A 155 -5.10 14.15 6.65
N PRO A 156 -4.12 14.48 7.50
CA PRO A 156 -2.84 13.79 7.47
C PRO A 156 -2.97 12.35 8.02
N ARG A 157 -2.22 11.41 7.44
CA ARG A 157 -1.92 10.07 7.99
C ARG A 157 -3.08 9.07 8.03
N GLY A 158 -3.77 8.88 6.90
CA GLY A 158 -4.73 7.80 6.72
C GLY A 158 -4.05 6.50 6.31
N ARG A 159 -3.92 5.50 7.19
CA ARG A 159 -3.42 4.16 6.82
C ARG A 159 -4.20 3.06 7.54
N ALA A 160 -4.20 1.83 7.02
CA ALA A 160 -4.70 0.69 7.79
C ALA A 160 -3.69 0.27 8.86
N ILE A 161 -2.42 0.12 8.46
CA ILE A 161 -1.32 -0.31 9.35
C ILE A 161 -0.14 0.64 9.19
N LEU A 162 0.42 1.09 10.30
CA LEU A 162 1.69 1.82 10.33
C LEU A 162 2.69 1.09 11.22
N LEU A 163 3.77 0.59 10.62
CA LEU A 163 4.88 -0.05 11.33
C LEU A 163 6.13 0.84 11.26
N VAL A 164 6.62 1.25 12.43
CA VAL A 164 7.93 1.88 12.59
C VAL A 164 8.83 0.92 13.35
N SER A 165 9.80 0.31 12.66
CA SER A 165 10.62 -0.77 13.22
C SER A 165 11.93 -0.95 12.46
N ASP A 166 12.89 -1.67 13.07
CA ASP A 166 14.16 -2.01 12.38
C ASP A 166 13.92 -2.99 11.23
N ARG A 167 12.98 -3.93 11.48
CA ARG A 167 12.47 -4.89 10.52
C ARG A 167 10.98 -5.13 10.77
N SER A 168 10.18 -5.28 9.72
CA SER A 168 8.78 -5.70 9.85
C SER A 168 8.36 -6.73 8.81
N ILE A 169 7.42 -7.58 9.22
CA ILE A 169 6.71 -8.52 8.35
C ILE A 169 5.20 -8.27 8.53
N ILE A 170 4.49 -8.02 7.43
CA ILE A 170 3.04 -8.09 7.33
C ILE A 170 2.72 -9.35 6.51
N ASP A 171 1.91 -10.24 7.08
CA ASP A 171 1.66 -11.57 6.53
C ASP A 171 0.16 -11.87 6.63
N GLY A 172 -0.57 -11.91 5.51
CA GLY A 172 -1.96 -12.36 5.54
C GLY A 172 -3.06 -11.30 5.67
N ALA A 173 -2.74 -10.01 5.52
CA ALA A 173 -3.73 -8.95 5.76
C ALA A 173 -4.73 -8.80 4.60
N ARG A 174 -5.98 -8.45 4.91
CA ARG A 174 -7.01 -8.02 3.95
C ARG A 174 -7.31 -6.55 4.19
N ILE A 175 -7.03 -5.68 3.23
CA ILE A 175 -7.14 -4.23 3.39
C ILE A 175 -7.95 -3.63 2.23
N ASP A 176 -9.08 -3.00 2.54
CA ASP A 176 -9.99 -2.41 1.56
C ASP A 176 -10.34 -0.96 1.86
N ASN A 177 -10.59 -0.19 0.79
CA ASN A 177 -11.24 1.13 0.83
C ASN A 177 -10.58 2.14 1.78
N VAL A 178 -9.25 2.12 1.88
CA VAL A 178 -8.51 3.03 2.77
C VAL A 178 -8.28 4.37 2.10
N GLY A 179 -8.67 5.46 2.78
CA GLY A 179 -8.67 6.81 2.21
C GLY A 179 -7.30 7.48 2.00
N GLU A 180 -6.17 6.80 2.18
CA GLU A 180 -4.86 7.27 1.72
C GLU A 180 -3.98 6.05 1.45
N ASP A 181 -3.13 5.62 2.38
CA ASP A 181 -2.19 4.52 2.13
C ASP A 181 -2.70 3.21 2.74
N GLY A 182 -2.40 2.06 2.15
CA GLY A 182 -2.77 0.77 2.75
C GLY A 182 -1.93 0.52 4.01
N VAL A 183 -0.61 0.42 3.81
CA VAL A 183 0.37 0.25 4.89
C VAL A 183 1.50 1.26 4.76
N GLY A 184 1.98 1.75 5.91
CA GLY A 184 3.18 2.58 6.02
C GLY A 184 4.29 1.80 6.72
N LEU A 185 5.44 1.69 6.07
CA LEU A 185 6.60 0.95 6.54
C LEU A 185 7.78 1.90 6.71
N PHE A 186 8.29 2.01 7.93
CA PHE A 186 9.29 3.00 8.27
C PHE A 186 10.32 2.47 9.27
N VAL A 187 11.50 3.08 9.26
CA VAL A 187 12.56 2.93 10.28
C VAL A 187 12.64 4.18 11.15
N PRO A 188 13.01 4.08 12.44
CA PRO A 188 13.17 5.26 13.29
C PRO A 188 14.20 6.26 12.73
N ARG A 189 13.93 7.56 12.87
CA ARG A 189 14.69 8.68 12.26
C ARG A 189 16.20 8.74 12.54
N ARG A 190 16.70 8.00 13.54
CA ARG A 190 18.14 7.96 13.90
C ARG A 190 18.86 6.70 13.41
N HIS A 191 18.17 5.80 12.71
CA HIS A 191 18.78 4.59 12.16
C HIS A 191 19.44 4.87 10.80
N GLN A 192 20.65 4.36 10.63
CA GLN A 192 21.40 4.43 9.37
C GLN A 192 20.81 3.45 8.34
N ALA A 193 21.04 3.75 7.07
CA ALA A 193 20.80 2.81 5.97
C ALA A 193 21.45 1.46 6.29
N VAL A 194 20.70 0.37 6.18
CA VAL A 194 21.28 -0.98 6.18
C VAL A 194 20.88 -1.64 4.89
N THR A 195 21.88 -2.18 4.20
CA THR A 195 21.83 -2.62 2.81
C THR A 195 21.86 -4.14 2.67
N SER A 196 22.02 -4.88 3.78
CA SER A 196 22.36 -6.30 3.76
C SER A 196 21.17 -7.26 3.95
N TYR A 197 19.95 -6.78 4.19
CA TYR A 197 18.78 -7.65 4.35
C TYR A 197 17.45 -6.93 4.05
N ASN A 198 16.41 -7.69 3.68
CA ASN A 198 15.04 -7.18 3.58
C ASN A 198 14.62 -6.66 4.95
N ARG A 199 14.46 -5.34 5.06
CA ARG A 199 13.97 -4.69 6.29
C ARG A 199 12.47 -4.83 6.40
N HIS A 200 11.75 -4.73 5.29
CA HIS A 200 10.31 -4.88 5.31
C HIS A 200 9.87 -6.02 4.41
N THR A 201 8.88 -6.77 4.85
CA THR A 201 8.25 -7.82 4.05
C THR A 201 6.73 -7.65 4.12
N VAL A 202 6.08 -7.64 2.97
CA VAL A 202 4.62 -7.74 2.85
C VAL A 202 4.33 -8.97 2.01
N ARG A 203 3.55 -9.91 2.54
CA ARG A 203 3.21 -11.13 1.81
C ARG A 203 1.84 -11.67 2.14
N ASN A 204 1.33 -12.56 1.28
CA ASN A 204 0.02 -13.20 1.42
C ASN A 204 -1.09 -12.16 1.68
N THR A 205 -0.96 -10.95 1.13
CA THR A 205 -1.79 -9.80 1.52
C THR A 205 -2.67 -9.39 0.35
N TRP A 206 -3.89 -8.94 0.64
CA TRP A 206 -4.85 -8.47 -0.35
C TRP A 206 -5.26 -7.02 -0.09
N PHE A 207 -4.82 -6.13 -0.98
CA PHE A 207 -5.23 -4.74 -1.05
C PHE A 207 -6.32 -4.52 -2.10
N SER A 208 -7.33 -3.72 -1.78
CA SER A 208 -8.29 -3.22 -2.76
C SER A 208 -8.74 -1.80 -2.45
N ASN A 209 -9.11 -1.04 -3.49
CA ASN A 209 -9.69 0.29 -3.35
C ASN A 209 -8.86 1.27 -2.50
N ILE A 210 -7.54 1.26 -2.66
CA ILE A 210 -6.63 2.16 -1.94
C ILE A 210 -6.47 3.48 -2.71
N PHE A 211 -6.61 4.61 -2.01
CA PHE A 211 -6.74 5.93 -2.62
C PHE A 211 -5.43 6.68 -2.90
N ASP A 212 -4.30 6.26 -2.35
CA ASP A 212 -2.96 6.74 -2.69
C ASP A 212 -2.04 5.52 -2.84
N ASP A 213 -1.11 5.27 -1.91
CA ASP A 213 -0.13 4.18 -2.03
C ASP A 213 -0.55 2.95 -1.20
N ALA A 214 -0.76 1.78 -1.82
CA ALA A 214 -1.09 0.56 -1.06
C ALA A 214 0.03 0.16 -0.09
N ILE A 215 1.29 0.32 -0.50
CA ILE A 215 2.47 0.26 0.35
C ILE A 215 3.24 1.57 0.19
N GLU A 216 3.40 2.30 1.29
CA GLU A 216 4.26 3.47 1.40
C GLU A 216 5.52 3.14 2.20
N GLU A 217 6.69 3.26 1.55
CA GLU A 217 8.01 3.12 2.17
C GLU A 217 8.91 4.27 1.66
N THR A 218 8.79 5.47 2.23
CA THR A 218 9.52 6.65 1.73
C THR A 218 10.92 6.81 2.33
N GLN A 219 11.46 5.78 3.01
CA GLN A 219 12.81 5.80 3.57
C GLN A 219 13.79 4.93 2.75
N MET A 220 13.34 4.37 1.63
CA MET A 220 14.14 3.65 0.63
C MET A 220 14.91 2.47 1.22
N GLN A 221 14.27 1.69 2.08
CA GLN A 221 14.82 0.47 2.65
C GLN A 221 14.69 -0.71 1.67
N THR A 222 15.55 -1.70 1.81
CA THR A 222 15.36 -2.98 1.12
C THR A 222 14.05 -3.61 1.58
N MET A 223 13.20 -4.01 0.63
CA MET A 223 11.86 -4.54 0.89
C MET A 223 11.55 -5.74 -0.01
N LEU A 224 10.80 -6.70 0.53
CA LEU A 224 10.21 -7.80 -0.21
C LEU A 224 8.69 -7.64 -0.21
N VAL A 225 8.09 -7.59 -1.39
CA VAL A 225 6.65 -7.78 -1.56
C VAL A 225 6.49 -9.09 -2.32
N GLU A 226 5.85 -10.06 -1.68
CA GLU A 226 5.74 -11.41 -2.22
C GLU A 226 4.29 -11.83 -2.20
N ASP A 227 3.83 -12.51 -3.25
CA ASP A 227 2.55 -13.22 -3.24
C ASP A 227 1.38 -12.39 -2.69
N THR A 228 1.22 -11.21 -3.28
CA THR A 228 0.33 -10.16 -2.80
C THR A 228 -0.57 -9.72 -3.95
N LEU A 229 -1.86 -9.63 -3.66
CA LEU A 229 -2.88 -9.16 -4.59
C LEU A 229 -3.22 -7.69 -4.31
N PHE A 230 -2.95 -6.84 -5.30
CA PHE A 230 -3.44 -5.47 -5.36
C PHE A 230 -4.53 -5.40 -6.42
N ASP A 231 -5.79 -5.27 -6.01
CA ASP A 231 -6.95 -5.24 -6.92
C ASP A 231 -7.71 -3.93 -6.79
N GLY A 232 -7.44 -3.02 -7.73
CA GLY A 232 -8.10 -1.72 -7.78
C GLY A 232 -7.48 -0.68 -6.86
N VAL A 233 -6.15 -0.64 -6.79
CA VAL A 233 -5.40 0.38 -6.03
C VAL A 233 -5.03 1.55 -6.94
N MET A 234 -4.94 2.78 -6.42
CA MET A 234 -4.43 3.90 -7.20
C MET A 234 -2.94 3.68 -7.55
N GLN A 235 -2.16 3.26 -6.57
CA GLN A 235 -0.72 2.99 -6.67
C GLN A 235 -0.38 1.81 -5.75
N ALA A 236 0.42 0.84 -6.22
CA ALA A 236 0.72 -0.35 -5.40
C ALA A 236 1.89 -0.11 -4.45
N VAL A 237 3.08 0.19 -4.97
CA VAL A 237 4.29 0.37 -4.16
C VAL A 237 4.91 1.74 -4.41
N ALA A 238 5.16 2.47 -3.33
CA ALA A 238 5.75 3.80 -3.35
C ALA A 238 7.02 3.86 -2.51
N THR A 239 8.12 4.25 -3.16
CA THR A 239 9.46 4.38 -2.57
C THR A 239 10.04 5.78 -2.76
N ASP A 240 9.17 6.74 -3.07
CA ASP A 240 9.51 8.14 -3.33
C ASP A 240 10.02 8.79 -2.03
N PRO A 241 11.28 9.25 -1.96
CA PRO A 241 11.85 9.72 -0.71
C PRO A 241 11.19 11.00 -0.21
N ALA A 242 11.05 11.10 1.11
CA ALA A 242 10.87 12.39 1.74
C ALA A 242 12.07 13.31 1.45
N ARG A 243 11.84 14.63 1.37
CA ARG A 243 12.92 15.62 1.10
C ARG A 243 14.12 15.39 2.03
N GLY A 244 15.33 15.30 1.46
CA GLY A 244 16.59 15.18 2.21
C GLY A 244 17.15 13.76 2.35
N SER A 245 16.62 12.80 1.57
CA SER A 245 17.16 11.46 1.49
C SER A 245 18.57 11.42 0.88
N SER A 246 19.50 10.71 1.53
CA SER A 246 20.91 10.65 1.13
C SER A 246 21.19 9.58 0.06
N ASP A 247 22.37 9.66 -0.57
CA ASP A 247 22.89 8.60 -1.45
C ASP A 247 23.16 7.27 -0.73
N ALA A 248 23.04 7.19 0.60
CA ALA A 248 23.39 5.99 1.36
C ALA A 248 22.54 4.75 1.04
N TYR A 249 21.45 4.92 0.30
CA TYR A 249 20.48 3.88 -0.01
C TYR A 249 20.60 3.36 -1.46
N ARG A 250 21.69 3.70 -2.18
CA ARG A 250 21.89 3.31 -3.59
C ARG A 250 21.92 1.80 -3.86
N THR A 251 22.19 1.01 -2.83
CA THR A 251 22.37 -0.45 -2.93
C THR A 251 21.17 -1.23 -2.39
N ASN A 252 20.14 -0.52 -1.92
CA ASN A 252 18.92 -1.17 -1.47
C ASN A 252 18.12 -1.66 -2.69
N VAL A 253 17.38 -2.74 -2.50
CA VAL A 253 16.57 -3.33 -3.56
C VAL A 253 15.15 -3.54 -3.06
N VAL A 254 14.17 -3.16 -3.87
CA VAL A 254 12.78 -3.54 -3.67
C VAL A 254 12.48 -4.73 -4.58
N THR A 255 12.12 -5.85 -3.96
CA THR A 255 11.82 -7.10 -4.63
C THR A 255 10.32 -7.30 -4.70
N LEU A 256 9.80 -7.54 -5.91
CA LEU A 256 8.45 -7.99 -6.18
C LEU A 256 8.53 -9.42 -6.71
N ASN A 257 7.95 -10.37 -5.99
CA ASN A 257 7.90 -11.78 -6.38
C ASN A 257 6.46 -12.28 -6.37
N GLU A 258 5.95 -12.79 -7.49
CA GLU A 258 4.58 -13.33 -7.56
C GLU A 258 3.49 -12.31 -7.17
N VAL A 259 3.71 -11.03 -7.48
CA VAL A 259 2.78 -9.96 -7.12
C VAL A 259 1.79 -9.72 -8.25
N LEU A 260 0.50 -9.64 -7.94
CA LEU A 260 -0.56 -9.29 -8.88
C LEU A 260 -1.01 -7.85 -8.63
N ILE A 261 -0.80 -6.96 -9.61
CA ILE A 261 -1.13 -5.54 -9.49
C ILE A 261 -2.14 -5.17 -10.55
N ARG A 262 -3.34 -4.75 -10.14
CA ARG A 262 -4.28 -4.02 -10.97
C ARG A 262 -4.50 -2.64 -10.38
N THR A 263 -4.17 -1.62 -11.15
CA THR A 263 -4.51 -0.25 -10.76
C THR A 263 -5.91 0.13 -11.22
N THR A 264 -6.55 1.05 -10.51
CA THR A 264 -7.85 1.59 -10.91
C THR A 264 -7.86 3.11 -10.71
N PRO A 265 -8.46 3.83 -11.67
CA PRO A 265 -8.86 5.22 -11.55
C PRO A 265 -9.42 5.65 -10.20
N VAL A 266 -8.98 6.80 -9.68
CA VAL A 266 -9.69 7.51 -8.61
C VAL A 266 -10.17 8.87 -9.11
N PRO A 267 -11.39 9.33 -8.73
CA PRO A 267 -11.85 10.68 -9.07
C PRO A 267 -10.86 11.74 -8.57
N HIS A 268 -10.52 12.70 -9.42
CA HIS A 268 -9.51 13.70 -9.11
C HIS A 268 -9.98 15.11 -9.52
N PRO A 269 -10.11 16.07 -8.58
CA PRO A 269 -10.74 17.36 -8.86
C PRO A 269 -9.85 18.35 -9.62
N ASP A 270 -8.54 18.09 -9.72
CA ASP A 270 -7.61 18.93 -10.48
C ASP A 270 -7.60 18.54 -11.95
N GLN A 271 -8.26 19.33 -12.80
CA GLN A 271 -8.32 19.11 -14.24
C GLN A 271 -6.96 19.25 -14.95
N THR A 272 -5.96 19.87 -14.31
CA THR A 272 -4.60 19.92 -14.89
C THR A 272 -3.85 18.60 -14.73
N ARG A 273 -4.17 17.85 -13.67
CA ARG A 273 -3.62 16.51 -13.38
C ARG A 273 -4.55 15.38 -13.80
N ALA A 274 -5.81 15.67 -14.06
CA ALA A 274 -6.82 14.70 -14.40
C ALA A 274 -7.85 15.36 -15.34
N PRO A 275 -7.48 15.62 -16.61
CA PRO A 275 -8.38 16.28 -17.58
C PRO A 275 -9.69 15.53 -17.78
N ASP A 276 -9.66 14.20 -17.67
CA ASP A 276 -10.82 13.31 -17.78
C ASP A 276 -11.56 13.13 -16.44
N GLY A 277 -11.16 13.86 -15.38
CA GLY A 277 -11.79 13.85 -14.06
C GLY A 277 -11.31 12.75 -13.10
N VAL A 278 -10.36 11.93 -13.55
CA VAL A 278 -9.88 10.72 -12.87
C VAL A 278 -8.37 10.55 -13.04
N TYR A 279 -7.74 9.84 -12.11
CA TYR A 279 -6.28 9.70 -12.04
C TYR A 279 -5.86 8.36 -11.41
N HIS A 280 -4.86 7.68 -11.96
CA HIS A 280 -4.19 6.54 -11.32
C HIS A 280 -2.70 6.45 -11.65
N GLY A 281 -2.00 5.57 -10.93
CA GLY A 281 -0.59 5.24 -11.14
C GLY A 281 -0.37 3.97 -11.98
N PHE A 282 0.91 3.63 -12.17
CA PHE A 282 1.37 2.44 -12.92
C PHE A 282 1.91 1.33 -12.01
N GLY A 283 1.35 1.20 -10.81
CA GLY A 283 1.78 0.19 -9.83
C GLY A 283 3.06 0.56 -9.06
N LEU A 284 4.10 1.12 -9.71
CA LEU A 284 5.35 1.53 -9.03
C LEU A 284 5.59 3.06 -9.07
N LYS A 285 5.98 3.62 -7.93
CA LYS A 285 6.18 5.07 -7.73
C LYS A 285 7.56 5.32 -7.13
N MET A 286 8.48 5.78 -7.99
CA MET A 286 9.84 6.18 -7.62
C MET A 286 10.21 7.47 -8.35
N ARG A 287 11.09 8.32 -7.79
CA ARG A 287 11.67 9.47 -8.53
C ARG A 287 13.05 9.12 -9.06
N SER A 288 13.44 9.66 -10.21
CA SER A 288 14.78 9.52 -10.80
C SER A 288 15.96 9.90 -9.89
N ALA A 289 15.76 10.78 -8.91
CA ALA A 289 16.79 11.14 -7.92
C ALA A 289 16.96 10.09 -6.81
N THR A 290 16.26 8.96 -6.89
CA THR A 290 16.20 7.91 -5.87
C THR A 290 17.04 6.73 -6.32
N PRO A 291 18.11 6.36 -5.60
CA PRO A 291 19.10 5.48 -6.18
C PRO A 291 18.95 3.98 -5.88
N HIS A 292 17.79 3.47 -5.43
CA HIS A 292 17.64 2.04 -5.13
C HIS A 292 17.21 1.21 -6.37
N GLY A 293 17.55 -0.07 -6.34
CA GLY A 293 17.26 -1.03 -7.39
C GLY A 293 15.90 -1.70 -7.25
N TRP A 294 15.44 -2.32 -8.35
CA TRP A 294 14.27 -3.19 -8.36
C TRP A 294 14.63 -4.60 -8.81
N SER A 295 13.97 -5.58 -8.20
CA SER A 295 13.98 -7.00 -8.59
C SER A 295 12.54 -7.41 -8.83
N ILE A 296 12.17 -7.80 -10.06
CA ILE A 296 10.77 -8.06 -10.42
C ILE A 296 10.63 -9.45 -11.04
N GLN A 297 9.97 -10.37 -10.35
CA GLN A 297 9.83 -11.76 -10.78
C GLN A 297 8.38 -12.22 -10.74
N LYS A 298 7.95 -12.97 -11.76
CA LYS A 298 6.65 -13.66 -11.83
C LYS A 298 5.47 -12.74 -11.45
N SER A 299 5.59 -11.44 -11.73
CA SER A 299 4.62 -10.42 -11.31
C SER A 299 3.78 -9.92 -12.49
N VAL A 300 2.56 -9.50 -12.20
CA VAL A 300 1.58 -9.05 -13.19
C VAL A 300 1.22 -7.59 -12.94
N PHE A 301 1.25 -6.78 -13.99
CA PHE A 301 0.82 -5.38 -14.00
C PHE A 301 -0.35 -5.23 -14.96
N ALA A 302 -1.57 -5.12 -14.43
CA ALA A 302 -2.81 -5.05 -15.17
C ALA A 302 -3.42 -3.65 -15.13
N TYR A 303 -3.93 -3.21 -16.28
CA TYR A 303 -4.44 -1.85 -16.50
C TYR A 303 -5.71 -1.89 -17.35
N ASP A 304 -6.72 -1.12 -16.97
CA ASP A 304 -7.98 -1.01 -17.70
C ASP A 304 -7.98 0.16 -18.72
N ASP A 305 -8.90 0.12 -19.70
CA ASP A 305 -9.04 1.11 -20.80
C ASP A 305 -9.30 2.55 -20.33
N ARG A 306 -9.85 2.67 -19.13
CA ARG A 306 -10.29 3.96 -18.58
C ARG A 306 -9.13 4.64 -17.91
N GLU A 307 -8.19 5.11 -18.72
CA GLU A 307 -7.45 6.36 -18.52
C GLU A 307 -6.20 6.38 -19.38
N LYS A 308 -6.09 7.41 -20.20
CA LYS A 308 -4.77 7.92 -20.55
C LYS A 308 -4.14 8.38 -19.23
N PRO A 309 -2.97 7.85 -18.84
CA PRO A 309 -2.31 8.26 -17.61
C PRO A 309 -1.92 9.74 -17.72
N HIS A 310 -2.83 10.62 -17.31
CA HIS A 310 -2.68 12.05 -17.50
C HIS A 310 -1.94 12.66 -16.34
N GLY A 311 -0.74 12.15 -16.09
CA GLY A 311 0.21 12.80 -15.22
C GLY A 311 1.60 12.56 -15.77
N ARG A 312 2.29 13.63 -16.15
CA ARG A 312 3.75 13.58 -16.42
C ARG A 312 4.51 12.85 -15.30
N GLY A 313 3.95 12.85 -14.08
CA GLY A 313 4.46 12.15 -12.90
C GLY A 313 4.49 10.63 -13.05
N PHE A 314 3.35 9.93 -13.09
CA PHE A 314 3.35 8.47 -12.85
C PHE A 314 3.99 7.63 -13.95
N ALA A 315 3.79 7.95 -15.23
CA ALA A 315 4.51 7.26 -16.32
C ALA A 315 6.03 7.43 -16.16
N SER A 316 6.48 8.65 -15.80
CA SER A 316 7.90 8.90 -15.51
C SER A 316 8.37 8.13 -14.29
N ARG A 317 7.56 8.04 -13.23
CA ARG A 317 7.91 7.32 -12.00
C ARG A 317 8.01 5.81 -12.20
N PHE A 318 7.14 5.25 -13.04
CA PHE A 318 7.21 3.84 -13.42
C PHE A 318 8.42 3.58 -14.31
N ARG A 319 8.67 4.41 -15.33
CA ARG A 319 9.90 4.37 -16.12
C ARG A 319 11.14 4.45 -15.22
N ASP A 320 11.15 5.37 -14.26
CA ASP A 320 12.28 5.55 -13.35
C ASP A 320 12.52 4.24 -12.58
N ALA A 321 11.47 3.59 -12.04
CA ALA A 321 11.59 2.28 -11.39
C ALA A 321 12.11 1.18 -12.33
N LEU A 322 11.62 1.12 -13.58
CA LEU A 322 12.10 0.16 -14.58
C LEU A 322 13.58 0.38 -14.93
N SER A 323 14.01 1.63 -15.05
CA SER A 323 15.39 1.97 -15.43
C SER A 323 16.43 1.58 -14.37
N THR A 324 16.02 1.41 -13.11
CA THR A 324 16.87 0.90 -12.03
C THR A 324 16.63 -0.58 -11.72
N THR A 325 15.91 -1.31 -12.60
CA THR A 325 15.70 -2.74 -12.42
C THR A 325 17.00 -3.52 -12.66
N GLU A 326 17.42 -4.24 -11.62
CA GLU A 326 18.68 -4.98 -11.55
C GLU A 326 18.50 -6.47 -11.89
N SER A 327 17.30 -7.00 -11.72
CA SER A 327 16.92 -8.35 -12.17
C SER A 327 15.44 -8.42 -12.51
N CYS A 328 15.11 -9.22 -13.53
CA CYS A 328 13.75 -9.33 -14.01
C CYS A 328 13.51 -10.66 -14.75
N SER A 329 12.37 -11.32 -14.50
CA SER A 329 11.99 -12.53 -15.23
C SER A 329 10.50 -12.88 -15.11
N ASN A 330 9.91 -13.35 -16.20
CA ASN A 330 8.56 -13.93 -16.25
C ASN A 330 7.47 -12.96 -15.75
N ASN A 331 7.56 -11.69 -16.07
CA ASN A 331 6.51 -10.73 -15.70
C ASN A 331 5.53 -10.54 -16.86
N VAL A 332 4.31 -10.13 -16.52
CA VAL A 332 3.25 -9.84 -17.49
C VAL A 332 2.78 -8.42 -17.32
N ILE A 333 2.63 -7.71 -18.43
CA ILE A 333 1.90 -6.46 -18.52
C ILE A 333 0.59 -6.78 -19.25
N ALA A 334 -0.53 -6.67 -18.55
CA ALA A 334 -1.86 -7.02 -19.06
C ALA A 334 -2.67 -5.74 -19.32
N TRP A 335 -2.79 -5.36 -20.59
CA TRP A 335 -3.69 -4.30 -21.02
C TRP A 335 -5.10 -4.83 -21.21
N MET A 336 -5.95 -4.62 -20.23
CA MET A 336 -7.33 -5.09 -20.24
C MET A 336 -8.27 -4.17 -21.02
N GLY A 337 -7.77 -3.05 -21.55
CA GLY A 337 -8.57 -2.13 -22.34
C GLY A 337 -8.99 -2.68 -23.70
N ASP A 338 -10.09 -2.16 -24.25
CA ASP A 338 -10.57 -2.46 -25.60
C ASP A 338 -9.87 -1.60 -26.65
N SER A 339 -9.34 -0.43 -26.26
CA SER A 339 -8.40 0.31 -27.09
C SER A 339 -7.06 -0.40 -27.20
N ALA A 340 -6.28 -0.09 -28.23
CA ALA A 340 -4.90 -0.55 -28.30
C ALA A 340 -4.12 -0.05 -27.06
N TRP A 341 -3.15 -0.84 -26.59
CA TRP A 341 -2.23 -0.38 -25.54
C TRP A 341 -1.78 1.04 -25.87
N PRO A 342 -1.78 1.98 -24.91
CA PRO A 342 -1.51 3.39 -25.19
C PRO A 342 0.00 3.57 -25.43
N ALA A 343 0.47 3.02 -26.55
CA ALA A 343 1.82 3.12 -27.04
C ALA A 343 2.20 4.59 -27.05
N ASP A 344 1.33 5.49 -27.51
CA ASP A 344 1.58 6.92 -27.59
C ASP A 344 2.01 7.52 -26.23
N VAL A 345 1.31 7.19 -25.13
CA VAL A 345 1.61 7.77 -23.80
C VAL A 345 2.85 7.14 -23.17
N LEU A 346 3.04 5.83 -23.35
CA LEU A 346 4.20 5.11 -22.82
C LEU A 346 5.46 5.27 -23.67
N VAL A 347 5.32 5.49 -24.99
CA VAL A 347 6.38 5.82 -25.95
C VAL A 347 6.81 7.27 -25.77
N GLU A 348 5.88 8.25 -25.70
CA GLU A 348 6.23 9.66 -25.48
C GLU A 348 7.06 9.86 -24.20
N ARG A 349 6.90 8.94 -23.24
CA ARG A 349 7.54 9.04 -21.92
C ARG A 349 8.64 8.01 -21.67
N GLY A 350 8.93 7.15 -22.64
CA GLY A 350 10.06 6.21 -22.63
C GLY A 350 9.89 4.96 -21.76
N ALA A 351 8.71 4.72 -21.17
CA ALA A 351 8.46 3.52 -20.38
C ALA A 351 8.47 2.25 -21.25
N ILE A 352 7.92 2.31 -22.47
CA ILE A 352 8.05 1.20 -23.45
C ILE A 352 9.51 0.95 -23.82
N ILE A 353 10.28 2.02 -24.01
CA ILE A 353 11.71 1.91 -24.30
C ILE A 353 12.42 1.18 -23.15
N GLU A 354 12.09 1.48 -21.89
CA GLU A 354 12.66 0.74 -20.77
C GLU A 354 12.21 -0.71 -20.69
N ILE A 355 10.96 -1.02 -21.01
CA ILE A 355 10.50 -2.42 -21.12
C ILE A 355 11.31 -3.17 -22.19
N GLU A 356 11.52 -2.57 -23.36
CA GLU A 356 12.34 -3.14 -24.42
C GLU A 356 13.81 -3.29 -24.01
N ASN A 357 14.38 -2.29 -23.33
CA ASN A 357 15.75 -2.34 -22.80
C ASN A 357 15.89 -3.47 -21.78
N LEU A 358 14.92 -3.63 -20.88
CA LEU A 358 14.91 -4.71 -19.92
C LEU A 358 14.76 -6.07 -20.59
N ASN A 359 13.92 -6.22 -21.61
CA ASN A 359 13.83 -7.47 -22.39
C ASN A 359 15.12 -7.78 -23.17
N LYS A 360 15.87 -6.77 -23.60
CA LYS A 360 17.22 -6.96 -24.20
C LYS A 360 18.25 -7.38 -23.15
N LYS A 361 18.22 -6.75 -21.97
CA LYS A 361 19.15 -7.02 -20.84
C LYS A 361 18.86 -8.37 -20.16
N PHE A 362 17.57 -8.71 -20.02
CA PHE A 362 17.02 -9.88 -19.36
C PHE A 362 15.96 -10.51 -20.28
N PRO A 363 16.34 -11.45 -21.18
CA PRO A 363 15.39 -12.11 -22.07
C PRO A 363 14.22 -12.74 -21.30
N GLY A 364 12.99 -12.44 -21.71
CA GLY A 364 11.77 -12.92 -21.04
C GLY A 364 11.39 -12.15 -19.77
N CYS A 365 11.93 -10.94 -19.58
CA CYS A 365 11.59 -10.08 -18.45
C CYS A 365 10.10 -9.70 -18.43
N PHE A 366 9.54 -9.23 -19.55
CA PHE A 366 8.12 -8.87 -19.69
C PHE A 366 7.49 -9.47 -20.95
N THR A 367 6.30 -10.05 -20.78
CA THR A 367 5.33 -10.35 -21.84
C THR A 367 4.20 -9.33 -21.78
N ILE A 368 3.74 -8.83 -22.93
CA ILE A 368 2.60 -7.91 -23.01
C ILE A 368 1.39 -8.68 -23.55
N LEU A 369 0.26 -8.60 -22.84
CA LEU A 369 -1.04 -9.13 -23.26
C LEU A 369 -2.02 -7.98 -23.47
N GLU A 370 -2.96 -8.12 -24.40
CA GLU A 370 -3.92 -7.06 -24.73
C GLU A 370 -5.37 -7.58 -24.83
N GLY A 371 -6.33 -6.68 -24.62
CA GLY A 371 -7.74 -6.89 -24.86
C GLY A 371 -8.32 -8.09 -24.10
N GLN A 372 -9.00 -8.98 -24.83
CA GLN A 372 -9.67 -10.13 -24.24
C GLN A 372 -8.70 -11.12 -23.58
N GLU A 373 -7.51 -11.31 -24.16
CA GLU A 373 -6.50 -12.21 -23.61
C GLU A 373 -6.00 -11.69 -22.25
N ALA A 374 -5.67 -10.40 -22.17
CA ALA A 374 -5.29 -9.75 -20.92
C ALA A 374 -6.37 -9.85 -19.84
N ARG A 375 -7.64 -9.64 -20.21
CA ARG A 375 -8.79 -9.75 -19.29
C ARG A 375 -8.94 -11.16 -18.73
N GLN A 376 -8.84 -12.17 -19.60
CA GLN A 376 -8.94 -13.58 -19.20
C GLN A 376 -7.77 -13.98 -18.31
N PHE A 377 -6.56 -13.57 -18.69
CA PHE A 377 -5.35 -13.81 -17.92
C PHE A 377 -5.45 -13.21 -16.51
N TRP A 378 -5.81 -11.92 -16.41
CA TRP A 378 -5.96 -11.26 -15.11
C TRP A 378 -7.04 -11.93 -14.25
N ALA A 379 -8.22 -12.19 -14.82
CA ALA A 379 -9.32 -12.83 -14.09
C ALA A 379 -8.90 -14.22 -13.56
N GLY A 380 -8.17 -15.00 -14.37
CA GLY A 380 -7.61 -16.29 -13.98
C GLY A 380 -6.59 -16.16 -12.85
N ALA A 381 -5.57 -15.33 -13.02
CA ALA A 381 -4.51 -15.15 -12.01
C ALA A 381 -5.06 -14.62 -10.68
N ARG A 382 -5.97 -13.64 -10.72
CA ARG A 382 -6.65 -13.11 -9.55
C ARG A 382 -7.44 -14.19 -8.81
N MET A 383 -8.25 -14.97 -9.52
CA MET A 383 -9.06 -16.02 -8.90
C MET A 383 -8.18 -17.15 -8.36
N ASN A 384 -7.10 -17.48 -9.06
CA ASN A 384 -6.12 -18.45 -8.59
C ASN A 384 -5.50 -18.00 -7.26
N TRP A 385 -5.08 -16.74 -7.14
CA TRP A 385 -4.61 -16.18 -5.87
C TRP A 385 -5.63 -16.30 -4.76
N ILE A 386 -6.88 -15.93 -5.02
CA ILE A 386 -7.97 -16.03 -4.03
C ILE A 386 -8.19 -17.49 -3.60
N ASN A 387 -8.09 -18.45 -4.52
CA ASN A 387 -8.22 -19.89 -4.24
C ASN A 387 -7.04 -20.42 -3.43
N CYS A 388 -5.81 -19.99 -3.74
CA CYS A 388 -4.59 -20.39 -3.03
C CYS A 388 -4.44 -19.74 -1.64
N HIS A 389 -5.24 -18.71 -1.35
CA HIS A 389 -5.18 -17.94 -0.09
C HIS A 389 -6.48 -17.99 0.73
N PRO A 390 -7.00 -19.18 1.12
CA PRO A 390 -8.21 -19.28 1.93
C PRO A 390 -8.06 -18.70 3.34
N GLN A 391 -6.84 -18.58 3.85
CA GLN A 391 -6.50 -18.06 5.17
C GLN A 391 -6.59 -16.53 5.29
N VAL A 392 -6.54 -15.81 4.17
CA VAL A 392 -6.67 -14.35 4.17
C VAL A 392 -8.12 -13.99 4.50
N GLY A 393 -8.34 -12.95 5.30
CA GLY A 393 -9.68 -12.50 5.65
C GLY A 393 -10.55 -12.22 4.41
N ARG A 394 -11.87 -12.34 4.57
CA ARG A 394 -12.87 -12.02 3.52
C ARG A 394 -13.84 -10.99 4.03
N ILE A 395 -14.12 -9.98 3.21
CA ILE A 395 -15.12 -8.95 3.47
C ILE A 395 -16.48 -9.48 3.05
N PRO A 396 -17.47 -9.59 3.95
CA PRO A 396 -18.81 -10.04 3.58
C PRO A 396 -19.56 -9.03 2.70
N GLU A 397 -20.64 -9.51 2.07
CA GLU A 397 -21.57 -8.67 1.32
C GLU A 397 -22.09 -7.49 2.16
N ASN A 398 -22.26 -6.34 1.52
CA ASN A 398 -22.81 -5.12 2.12
C ASN A 398 -22.04 -4.57 3.34
N VAL A 399 -20.79 -4.99 3.56
CA VAL A 399 -19.95 -4.46 4.65
C VAL A 399 -19.06 -3.30 4.19
N SER A 400 -18.42 -3.43 3.02
CA SER A 400 -17.66 -2.33 2.41
C SER A 400 -18.51 -1.57 1.39
N PRO A 401 -18.57 -0.22 1.44
CA PRO A 401 -19.26 0.58 0.42
C PRO A 401 -18.74 0.40 -1.00
N ARG A 402 -17.48 -0.03 -1.18
CA ARG A 402 -16.86 -0.27 -2.49
C ARG A 402 -16.86 -1.74 -2.93
N LEU A 403 -17.33 -2.64 -2.06
CA LEU A 403 -17.53 -4.06 -2.37
C LEU A 403 -18.93 -4.49 -1.94
N PRO A 404 -20.00 -4.05 -2.63
CA PRO A 404 -21.38 -4.38 -2.25
C PRO A 404 -21.64 -5.89 -2.24
N ASN A 405 -20.97 -6.64 -3.12
CA ASN A 405 -21.07 -8.10 -3.22
C ASN A 405 -20.03 -8.84 -2.36
N GLY A 406 -19.28 -8.14 -1.50
CA GLY A 406 -18.21 -8.72 -0.71
C GLY A 406 -17.05 -9.28 -1.56
N ASP A 407 -16.14 -9.96 -0.88
CA ASP A 407 -15.07 -10.71 -1.53
C ASP A 407 -15.61 -12.05 -2.05
N PRO A 408 -15.12 -12.53 -3.22
CA PRO A 408 -15.38 -13.90 -3.67
C PRO A 408 -14.87 -14.94 -2.67
N SER A 409 -15.60 -16.07 -2.60
CA SER A 409 -15.17 -17.26 -1.88
C SER A 409 -13.92 -17.89 -2.51
N SER A 410 -13.04 -18.45 -1.69
CA SER A 410 -11.93 -19.30 -2.14
C SER A 410 -12.37 -20.75 -2.33
N ASP A 411 -11.72 -21.45 -3.26
CA ASP A 411 -11.79 -22.91 -3.40
C ASP A 411 -10.36 -23.45 -3.57
N ILE A 412 -9.76 -23.92 -2.47
CA ILE A 412 -8.37 -24.42 -2.45
C ILE A 412 -8.15 -25.60 -3.40
N SER A 413 -9.19 -26.37 -3.73
CA SER A 413 -9.08 -27.47 -4.70
C SER A 413 -8.84 -26.99 -6.14
N ARG A 414 -9.07 -25.69 -6.39
CA ARG A 414 -8.81 -25.01 -7.66
C ARG A 414 -7.56 -24.13 -7.62
N CYS A 415 -6.77 -24.20 -6.54
CA CYS A 415 -5.47 -23.57 -6.51
C CYS A 415 -4.52 -24.31 -7.46
N ASP A 416 -3.92 -23.57 -8.39
CA ASP A 416 -2.81 -24.01 -9.21
C ASP A 416 -1.55 -23.26 -8.75
N THR A 417 -0.66 -23.99 -8.09
CA THR A 417 0.54 -23.46 -7.44
C THR A 417 1.62 -23.04 -8.45
N ASP A 418 1.54 -23.60 -9.67
CA ASP A 418 2.50 -23.32 -10.73
C ASP A 418 2.06 -22.09 -11.57
N ALA A 419 0.77 -21.75 -11.55
CA ALA A 419 0.22 -20.59 -12.24
C ALA A 419 0.50 -19.25 -11.54
N TYR A 420 0.22 -18.13 -12.23
CA TYR A 420 0.23 -16.80 -11.61
C TYR A 420 -0.84 -16.71 -10.53
N GLY A 421 -0.51 -16.05 -9.42
CA GLY A 421 -1.34 -16.08 -8.22
C GLY A 421 -1.25 -17.39 -7.43
N GLY A 422 -0.49 -18.37 -7.90
CA GLY A 422 -0.28 -19.66 -7.23
C GLY A 422 0.78 -19.64 -6.13
N GLY A 423 1.40 -18.48 -5.89
CA GLY A 423 2.31 -18.29 -4.77
C GLY A 423 1.64 -18.71 -3.46
N GLY A 424 2.45 -19.13 -2.48
CA GLY A 424 1.95 -19.30 -1.11
C GLY A 424 1.83 -20.75 -0.64
N THR A 425 1.91 -21.74 -1.52
CA THR A 425 1.90 -23.16 -1.09
C THR A 425 3.29 -23.79 -1.04
N ASN A 426 4.17 -23.21 -0.21
CA ASN A 426 5.07 -24.05 0.59
C ASN A 426 4.39 -24.44 1.92
N ILE A 427 3.07 -24.67 1.89
CA ILE A 427 2.41 -25.40 2.96
C ILE A 427 2.89 -26.84 2.80
N SER A 428 3.95 -27.20 3.53
CA SER A 428 4.20 -28.58 3.92
C SER A 428 3.05 -29.03 4.85
N ALA A 429 1.82 -29.07 4.32
CA ALA A 429 0.69 -29.72 4.97
C ALA A 429 0.93 -31.21 4.77
N THR A 430 1.60 -31.79 5.76
CA THR A 430 1.29 -33.16 6.14
C THR A 430 -0.20 -33.17 6.46
N ILE A 431 -1.04 -33.48 5.47
CA ILE A 431 -2.42 -33.87 5.70
C ILE A 431 -2.34 -35.22 6.42
N LEU A 432 -2.22 -35.18 7.74
CA LEU A 432 -2.59 -36.32 8.57
C LEU A 432 -4.11 -36.39 8.54
N LEU A 433 -4.63 -37.15 7.57
CA LEU A 433 -5.93 -37.77 7.72
C LEU A 433 -5.83 -38.69 8.94
N ALA A 434 -6.31 -38.22 10.09
CA ALA A 434 -6.57 -39.11 11.21
C ALA A 434 -7.83 -39.94 10.90
N PRO A 435 -7.85 -41.23 11.26
CA PRO A 435 -8.95 -42.16 10.97
C PRO A 435 -10.27 -41.82 11.67
#